data_AF-A0A8C2RFY2-F1
#
_entry.id   AF-A0A8C2RFY2-F1
#
_cell.length_a   1.000
_cell.length_b   1.000
_cell.length_c   1.000
_cell.angle_alpha   90.00
_cell.angle_beta   90.00
_cell.angle_gamma   90.00
#
_symmetry.space_group_name_H-M   'P 1'
#
loop_
_entity.id
_entity.type
_entity.pdbx_description
1 polymer ?
#
loop_
_entity_poly.entity_id
_entity_poly.type
_entity_poly.pdbx_seq_one_letter_code
_entity_poly.pdbx_strand_id
1 'polypeptide(L)'
;MASVALSEAEKVYIVHGVQEDLRVDGRGCDDYRCVEVETDVVSNTSGSARVKLGHTDILVGVKAEMGTPKLEKPNEGYLEFFVDCSASAAPEFEGRGGDDLGTEIANTLYRIFNNKSSIDLKSLCISPREHCWVLYVDVLLYHGSTQNYPQRLSGKKQTRYSADGTSRTDRQSCNEEDEHSPAFLCSRYRCSASGH
;
A
#
# COMPACT_ATOMS: atom_id res chain seq x y z
N MET A 1 20.78 -8.79 -7.09
CA MET A 1 19.76 -8.50 -8.11
C MET A 1 19.73 -9.69 -9.07
N ALA A 2 18.90 -10.69 -8.80
CA ALA A 2 18.68 -11.76 -9.76
C ALA A 2 17.75 -11.17 -10.82
N SER A 3 18.32 -10.64 -11.89
CA SER A 3 17.50 -10.06 -12.97
C SER A 3 16.60 -11.16 -13.50
N VAL A 4 15.28 -11.02 -13.31
CA VAL A 4 14.30 -11.85 -14.02
C VAL A 4 14.59 -11.69 -15.51
N ALA A 5 15.15 -12.75 -16.11
CA ALA A 5 15.52 -12.74 -17.51
C ALA A 5 14.24 -12.88 -18.34
N LEU A 6 13.69 -11.74 -18.75
CA LEU A 6 12.54 -11.70 -19.64
C LEU A 6 12.92 -12.24 -21.02
N SER A 7 12.10 -13.13 -21.55
CA SER A 7 12.20 -13.63 -22.92
C SER A 7 11.99 -12.49 -23.91
N GLU A 8 12.62 -12.57 -25.09
CA GLU A 8 12.42 -11.59 -26.16
C GLU A 8 10.94 -11.50 -26.58
N ALA A 9 10.21 -12.61 -26.53
CA ALA A 9 8.77 -12.62 -26.81
C ALA A 9 7.97 -11.83 -25.78
N GLU A 10 8.32 -11.91 -24.49
CA GLU A 10 7.64 -11.17 -23.42
C GLU A 10 7.91 -9.67 -23.54
N LYS A 11 9.15 -9.29 -23.89
CA LYS A 11 9.51 -7.89 -24.13
C LYS A 11 8.70 -7.30 -25.29
N VAL A 12 8.65 -8.01 -26.43
CA VAL A 12 7.87 -7.58 -27.59
C VAL A 12 6.38 -7.48 -27.24
N TYR A 13 5.85 -8.45 -26.49
CA TYR A 13 4.46 -8.43 -26.04
C TYR A 13 4.14 -7.20 -25.17
N ILE A 14 4.99 -6.88 -24.20
CA ILE A 14 4.79 -5.72 -23.33
C ILE A 14 4.83 -4.41 -24.13
N VAL A 15 5.81 -4.26 -25.04
CA VAL A 15 5.95 -3.04 -25.85
C VAL A 15 4.76 -2.85 -26.79
N HIS A 16 4.32 -3.91 -27.46
CA HIS A 16 3.16 -3.84 -28.37
C HIS A 16 1.86 -3.61 -27.60
N GLY A 17 1.69 -4.25 -26.44
CA GLY A 17 0.54 -4.07 -25.55
C GLY A 17 0.41 -2.61 -25.09
N VAL A 18 1.50 -1.97 -24.68
CA VAL A 18 1.48 -0.54 -24.31
C VAL A 18 1.10 0.35 -25.50
N GLN A 19 1.54 0.02 -26.72
CA GLN A 19 1.20 0.80 -27.91
C GLN A 19 -0.28 0.70 -28.29
N GLU A 20 -0.93 -0.42 -27.97
CA GLU A 20 -2.36 -0.65 -28.19
C GLU A 20 -3.23 -0.39 -26.94
N ASP A 21 -2.66 0.25 -25.91
CA ASP A 21 -3.32 0.54 -24.61
C ASP A 21 -3.90 -0.71 -23.91
N LEU A 22 -3.24 -1.86 -24.11
CA LEU A 22 -3.65 -3.16 -23.61
C LEU A 22 -2.66 -3.67 -22.56
N ARG A 23 -3.15 -3.82 -21.31
CA ARG A 23 -2.41 -4.49 -20.24
C ARG A 23 -2.83 -5.96 -20.10
N VAL A 24 -1.91 -6.76 -19.56
CA VAL A 24 -2.12 -8.20 -19.27
C VAL A 24 -3.31 -8.47 -18.32
N ASP A 25 -3.66 -7.50 -17.48
CA ASP A 25 -4.75 -7.59 -16.51
C ASP A 25 -6.06 -6.97 -17.01
N GLY A 26 -6.10 -6.54 -18.28
CA GLY A 26 -7.30 -5.95 -18.90
C GLY A 26 -7.67 -4.56 -18.39
N ARG A 27 -6.81 -3.93 -17.57
CA ARG A 27 -7.01 -2.59 -17.03
C ARG A 27 -6.47 -1.54 -18.00
N GLY A 28 -7.07 -0.34 -18.00
CA GLY A 28 -6.56 0.79 -18.77
C GLY A 28 -5.20 1.27 -18.25
N CYS A 29 -4.46 2.04 -19.06
CA CYS A 29 -3.15 2.56 -18.66
C CYS A 29 -3.20 3.48 -17.43
N ASP A 30 -4.32 4.17 -17.20
CA ASP A 30 -4.53 5.07 -16.05
C ASP A 30 -5.16 4.38 -14.83
N ASP A 31 -5.64 3.13 -14.99
CA ASP A 31 -6.42 2.46 -13.96
C ASP A 31 -5.54 1.80 -12.88
N TYR A 32 -5.87 2.07 -11.62
CA TYR A 32 -5.12 1.59 -10.47
C TYR A 32 -5.59 0.20 -10.02
N ARG A 33 -4.77 -0.54 -9.25
CA ARG A 33 -5.23 -1.84 -8.70
C ARG A 33 -6.27 -1.57 -7.63
N CYS A 34 -7.19 -2.51 -7.41
CA CYS A 34 -8.09 -2.43 -6.27
C CYS A 34 -7.26 -2.29 -4.97
N VAL A 35 -7.54 -1.22 -4.22
CA VAL A 35 -6.92 -0.94 -2.93
C VAL A 35 -7.91 -1.29 -1.83
N GLU A 36 -7.52 -2.18 -0.93
CA GLU A 36 -8.27 -2.48 0.29
C GLU A 36 -7.50 -1.96 1.49
N VAL A 37 -8.17 -1.19 2.35
CA VAL A 37 -7.59 -0.71 3.60
C VAL A 37 -8.40 -1.26 4.77
N GLU A 38 -7.73 -2.03 5.62
CA GLU A 38 -8.26 -2.53 6.87
C GLU A 38 -7.54 -1.83 8.03
N THR A 39 -8.26 -1.04 8.82
CA THR A 39 -7.72 -0.41 10.02
C THR A 39 -7.94 -1.30 11.24
N ASP A 40 -7.04 -1.22 12.22
CA ASP A 40 -7.13 -1.92 13.51
C ASP A 40 -7.07 -3.46 13.35
N VAL A 41 -6.01 -3.91 12.67
CA VAL A 41 -5.69 -5.33 12.39
C VAL A 41 -4.90 -5.95 13.54
N VAL A 42 -4.00 -5.18 14.15
CA VAL A 42 -3.18 -5.59 15.28
C VAL A 42 -3.68 -4.86 16.52
N SER A 43 -4.17 -5.60 17.51
CA SER A 43 -4.73 -5.05 18.74
C SER A 43 -3.70 -4.60 19.78
N ASN A 44 -2.42 -4.93 19.58
CA ASN A 44 -1.34 -4.65 20.53
C ASN A 44 -0.60 -3.33 20.24
N THR A 45 -0.94 -2.63 19.16
CA THR A 45 -0.29 -1.38 18.75
C THR A 45 -1.24 -0.20 18.96
N SER A 46 -0.68 1.01 19.12
CA SER A 46 -1.47 2.24 19.28
C SER A 46 -2.29 2.56 18.02
N GLY A 47 -1.78 2.15 16.86
CA GLY A 47 -2.52 2.11 15.61
C GLY A 47 -2.01 0.97 14.73
N SER A 48 -2.88 0.43 13.90
CA SER A 48 -2.48 -0.50 12.84
C SER A 48 -3.35 -0.31 11.61
N ALA A 49 -2.74 -0.53 10.45
CA ALA A 49 -3.42 -0.54 9.17
C ALA A 49 -2.81 -1.61 8.27
N ARG A 50 -3.66 -2.39 7.61
CA ARG A 50 -3.27 -3.27 6.51
C ARG A 50 -3.78 -2.64 5.22
N VAL A 51 -2.89 -2.54 4.24
CA VAL A 51 -3.23 -2.07 2.90
C VAL A 51 -2.92 -3.20 1.94
N LYS A 52 -3.92 -3.63 1.16
CA LYS A 52 -3.76 -4.60 0.08
C LYS A 52 -3.87 -3.90 -1.27
N LEU A 53 -2.91 -4.16 -2.14
CA LEU A 53 -2.85 -3.64 -3.50
C LEU A 53 -2.72 -4.81 -4.49
N GLY A 54 -3.85 -5.44 -4.82
CA GLY A 54 -3.88 -6.65 -5.64
C GLY A 54 -3.10 -7.79 -4.98
N HIS A 55 -1.84 -7.97 -5.38
CA HIS A 55 -0.94 -9.02 -4.89
C HIS A 55 0.08 -8.54 -3.85
N THR A 56 0.10 -7.25 -3.55
CA THR A 56 1.06 -6.68 -2.59
C THR A 56 0.30 -6.33 -1.31
N ASP A 57 0.72 -6.93 -0.20
CA ASP A 57 0.15 -6.64 1.12
C ASP A 57 1.17 -5.88 1.98
N ILE A 58 0.69 -4.84 2.64
CA ILE A 58 1.49 -4.00 3.52
C ILE A 58 0.79 -3.97 4.88
N LEU A 59 1.52 -4.27 5.95
CA LEU A 59 1.05 -4.08 7.31
C LEU A 59 1.86 -2.96 7.96
N VAL A 60 1.18 -1.96 8.48
CA VAL A 60 1.78 -0.84 9.20
C VAL A 60 1.29 -0.87 10.65
N GLY A 61 2.23 -0.80 11.58
CA GLY A 61 1.98 -0.63 13.01
C GLY A 61 2.57 0.69 13.50
N VAL A 62 1.86 1.38 14.37
CA VAL A 62 2.35 2.58 15.05
C VAL A 62 2.33 2.35 16.54
N LYS A 63 3.46 2.59 17.20
CA LYS A 63 3.61 2.53 18.65
C LYS A 63 4.09 3.88 19.17
N ALA A 64 3.36 4.44 20.12
CA ALA A 64 3.75 5.68 20.78
C ALA A 64 4.39 5.38 22.13
N GLU A 65 5.60 5.89 22.36
CA GLU A 65 6.30 5.80 23.64
C GLU A 65 6.73 7.18 24.13
N MET A 66 6.84 7.37 25.45
CA MET A 66 7.38 8.60 26.04
C MET A 66 8.88 8.45 26.21
N GLY A 67 9.65 9.36 25.62
CA GLY A 67 11.11 9.38 25.66
C GLY A 67 11.67 10.78 25.91
N THR A 68 13.00 10.88 25.91
CA THR A 68 13.70 12.17 25.99
C THR A 68 13.92 12.73 24.58
N PRO A 69 13.64 14.02 24.34
CA PRO A 69 13.86 14.62 23.02
C PRO A 69 15.34 14.73 22.68
N LYS A 70 15.65 14.84 21.38
CA LYS A 70 17.02 15.05 20.91
C LYS A 70 17.58 16.39 21.42
N LEU A 71 18.85 16.40 21.81
CA LEU A 71 19.56 17.58 22.32
C LEU A 71 19.53 18.77 21.36
N GLU A 72 19.58 18.50 20.05
CA GLU A 72 19.56 19.52 19.00
C GLU A 72 18.19 20.21 18.87
N LYS A 73 17.12 19.49 19.20
CA LYS A 73 15.72 19.86 18.96
C LYS A 73 14.86 19.49 20.18
N PRO A 74 15.01 20.21 21.30
CA PRO A 74 14.40 19.82 22.58
C PRO A 74 12.89 20.07 22.68
N ASN A 75 12.31 20.78 21.70
CA ASN A 75 10.92 21.24 21.72
C ASN A 75 10.02 20.48 20.73
N GLU A 76 10.54 19.41 20.12
CA GLU A 76 9.79 18.59 19.17
C GLU A 76 10.01 17.11 19.47
N GLY A 77 8.96 16.32 19.29
CA GLY A 77 9.07 14.87 19.23
C GLY A 77 9.71 14.43 17.91
N TYR A 78 9.94 13.13 17.77
CA TYR A 78 10.45 12.56 16.53
C TYR A 78 9.76 11.24 16.19
N LEU A 79 9.85 10.88 14.92
CA LEU A 79 9.35 9.62 14.40
C LEU A 79 10.53 8.77 13.98
N GLU A 80 10.43 7.47 14.21
CA GLU A 80 11.35 6.48 13.67
C GLU A 80 10.58 5.51 12.77
N PHE A 81 11.00 5.44 11.50
CA PHE A 81 10.45 4.50 10.53
C PHE A 81 11.34 3.27 10.45
N PHE A 82 10.75 2.10 10.60
CA PHE A 82 11.37 0.82 10.33
C PHE A 82 10.60 0.12 9.21
N VAL A 83 11.30 -0.34 8.17
CA VAL A 83 10.69 -1.01 7.03
C VAL A 83 11.34 -2.36 6.87
N ASP A 84 10.56 -3.42 7.05
CA ASP A 84 11.00 -4.81 6.91
C ASP A 84 10.36 -5.43 5.65
N CYS A 85 11.21 -5.99 4.79
CA CYS A 85 10.79 -6.72 3.61
C CYS A 85 10.83 -8.22 3.94
N SER A 86 9.68 -8.85 4.14
CA SER A 86 9.62 -10.27 4.46
C SER A 86 10.13 -11.13 3.29
N ALA A 87 10.85 -12.21 3.59
CA ALA A 87 11.25 -13.22 2.60
C ALA A 87 10.04 -13.87 1.88
N SER A 88 8.85 -13.80 2.46
CA SER A 88 7.61 -14.23 1.81
C SER A 88 7.19 -13.31 0.66
N ALA A 89 7.65 -12.06 0.61
CA ALA A 89 7.30 -11.12 -0.46
C ALA A 89 7.96 -11.45 -1.80
N ALA A 90 9.24 -11.81 -1.76
CA ALA A 90 9.98 -12.28 -2.92
C ALA A 90 11.15 -13.14 -2.44
N PRO A 91 11.54 -14.18 -3.20
CA PRO A 91 12.71 -14.99 -2.88
C PRO A 91 14.01 -14.15 -2.83
N GLU A 92 14.04 -13.02 -3.52
CA GLU A 92 15.17 -12.08 -3.49
C GLU A 92 15.30 -11.32 -2.16
N PHE A 93 14.24 -11.27 -1.34
CA PHE A 93 14.26 -10.65 -0.02
C PHE A 93 14.70 -11.63 1.08
N GLU A 94 15.12 -12.84 0.72
CA GLU A 94 15.65 -13.79 1.69
C GLU A 94 16.97 -13.28 2.30
N GLY A 95 17.08 -13.36 3.63
CA GLY A 95 18.24 -12.85 4.36
C GLY A 95 18.27 -11.32 4.45
N ARG A 96 19.21 -10.69 3.75
CA ARG A 96 19.41 -9.22 3.74
C ARG A 96 19.10 -8.56 2.40
N GLY A 97 18.57 -9.30 1.43
CA GLY A 97 18.34 -8.77 0.08
C GLY A 97 17.32 -7.63 0.00
N GLY A 98 16.44 -7.49 1.00
CA GLY A 98 15.45 -6.42 1.09
C GLY A 98 15.86 -5.19 1.92
N ASP A 99 17.05 -5.17 2.51
CA ASP A 99 17.49 -4.11 3.43
C ASP A 99 17.74 -2.78 2.71
N ASP A 100 18.34 -2.83 1.51
CA ASP A 100 18.55 -1.65 0.66
C ASP A 100 17.21 -0.99 0.28
N LEU A 101 16.23 -1.79 -0.13
CA LEU A 101 14.90 -1.31 -0.49
C LEU A 101 14.15 -0.75 0.73
N GLY A 102 14.22 -1.44 1.86
CA GLY A 102 13.63 -0.98 3.12
C GLY A 102 14.21 0.37 3.55
N THR A 103 15.53 0.52 3.46
CA THR A 103 16.23 1.78 3.77
C THR A 103 15.85 2.91 2.79
N GLU A 104 15.70 2.63 1.50
CA GLU A 104 15.26 3.62 0.51
C GLU A 104 13.83 4.10 0.79
N ILE A 105 12.92 3.17 1.11
CA ILE A 105 11.54 3.49 1.48
C ILE A 105 11.52 4.31 2.78
N ALA A 106 12.27 3.89 3.81
CA ALA A 106 12.37 4.62 5.07
C ALA A 106 12.86 6.05 4.86
N ASN A 107 13.92 6.25 4.07
CA ASN A 107 14.44 7.59 3.72
C ASN A 107 13.42 8.45 2.98
N THR A 108 12.63 7.84 2.10
CA THR A 108 11.55 8.52 1.39
C THR A 108 10.44 8.95 2.35
N LEU A 109 10.06 8.09 3.30
CA LEU A 109 9.10 8.42 4.35
C LEU A 109 9.62 9.55 5.24
N TYR A 110 10.87 9.48 5.69
CA TYR A 110 11.50 10.59 6.42
C TYR A 110 11.42 11.91 5.63
N ARG A 111 11.68 11.88 4.32
CA ARG A 111 11.59 13.09 3.48
C ARG A 111 10.16 13.64 3.39
N ILE A 112 9.15 12.77 3.34
CA ILE A 112 7.73 13.16 3.29
C ILE A 112 7.28 13.75 4.63
N PHE A 113 7.65 13.11 5.74
CA PHE A 113 7.23 13.50 7.08
C PHE A 113 8.07 14.63 7.70
N ASN A 114 9.27 14.91 7.18
CA ASN A 114 10.06 16.08 7.57
C ASN A 114 9.48 17.40 7.03
N ASN A 115 8.50 17.35 6.12
CA ASN A 115 7.76 18.54 5.71
C ASN A 115 6.75 18.94 6.79
N LYS A 116 6.73 20.24 7.12
CA LYS A 116 5.91 20.84 8.20
C LYS A 116 4.39 20.64 8.04
N SER A 117 3.93 20.24 6.87
CA SER A 117 2.52 20.04 6.55
C SER A 117 1.98 18.68 6.98
N SER A 118 2.85 17.69 7.27
CA SER A 118 2.42 16.31 7.45
C SER A 118 2.06 16.00 8.90
N ILE A 119 2.93 16.34 9.86
CA ILE A 119 2.75 16.04 11.29
C ILE A 119 3.29 17.22 12.12
N ASP A 120 2.51 17.67 13.12
CA ASP A 120 2.96 18.71 14.04
C ASP A 120 3.83 18.13 15.16
N LEU A 121 5.14 18.09 14.93
CA LEU A 121 6.13 17.56 15.89
C LEU A 121 6.18 18.35 17.20
N LYS A 122 5.71 19.61 17.23
CA LYS A 122 5.67 20.41 18.46
C LYS A 122 4.57 19.96 19.40
N SER A 123 3.41 19.54 18.85
CA SER A 123 2.32 18.98 19.65
C SER A 123 2.69 17.68 20.36
N LEU A 124 3.73 16.98 19.87
CA LEU A 124 4.27 15.77 20.48
C LEU A 124 5.18 16.08 21.70
N CYS A 125 5.57 17.33 21.94
CA CYS A 125 6.38 17.69 23.10
C CYS A 125 5.49 17.94 24.33
N ILE A 126 5.74 17.21 25.43
CA ILE A 126 5.00 17.38 26.69
C ILE A 126 5.73 18.41 27.56
N SER A 127 7.00 18.14 27.88
CA SER A 127 7.88 19.02 28.65
C SER A 127 9.20 19.18 27.88
N PRO A 128 9.57 20.41 27.49
CA PRO A 128 10.76 20.64 26.68
C PRO A 128 12.02 20.16 27.43
N ARG A 129 12.89 19.43 26.74
CA ARG A 129 14.10 18.75 27.27
C ARG A 129 13.88 17.59 28.23
N GLU A 130 12.65 17.25 28.61
CA GLU A 130 12.39 16.22 29.62
C GLU A 130 11.58 15.06 29.04
N HIS A 131 10.40 15.34 28.52
CA HIS A 131 9.47 14.33 28.01
C HIS A 131 8.88 14.74 26.65
N CYS A 132 9.08 13.88 25.65
CA CYS A 132 8.43 13.99 24.34
C CYS A 132 7.84 12.64 23.92
N TRP A 133 6.83 12.68 23.06
CA TRP A 133 6.35 11.51 22.36
C TRP A 133 7.33 11.11 21.25
N VAL A 134 7.67 9.83 21.25
CA VAL A 134 8.40 9.15 20.19
C VAL A 134 7.43 8.19 19.51
N LEU A 135 7.28 8.34 18.20
CA LEU A 135 6.42 7.46 17.41
C LEU A 135 7.28 6.49 16.61
N TYR A 136 7.15 5.21 16.92
CA TYR A 136 7.72 4.13 16.15
C TYR A 136 6.70 3.68 15.11
N VAL A 137 7.10 3.70 13.85
CA VAL A 137 6.28 3.28 12.71
C VAL A 137 6.97 2.09 12.06
N ASP A 138 6.40 0.92 12.26
CA ASP A 138 6.87 -0.34 11.69
C ASP A 138 6.06 -0.65 10.44
N VAL A 139 6.73 -0.80 9.31
CA VAL A 139 6.14 -1.17 8.01
C VAL A 139 6.67 -2.53 7.63
N LEU A 140 5.77 -3.50 7.49
CA LEU A 140 6.06 -4.85 7.06
C LEU A 140 5.49 -5.09 5.67
N LEU A 141 6.36 -5.40 4.72
CA LEU A 141 5.99 -5.81 3.36
C LEU A 141 5.93 -7.33 3.28
N TYR A 142 4.80 -7.87 2.82
CA TYR A 142 4.66 -9.30 2.57
C TYR A 142 3.80 -9.53 1.32
N HIS A 143 4.01 -10.65 0.65
CA HIS A 143 3.13 -11.07 -0.43
C HIS A 143 2.03 -11.95 0.18
N GLY A 144 0.79 -11.47 0.06
CA GLY A 144 -0.38 -12.26 0.42
C GLY A 144 -0.74 -13.20 -0.70
N SER A 145 -0.28 -14.45 -0.66
CA SER A 145 -1.12 -15.53 -1.18
C SER A 145 -2.27 -15.69 -0.19
N THR A 146 -3.49 -15.67 -0.70
CA THR A 146 -4.73 -15.72 0.07
C THR A 146 -4.81 -17.02 0.89
N GLN A 147 -4.16 -17.09 2.05
CA GLN A 147 -4.45 -18.10 3.07
C GLN A 147 -4.34 -17.53 4.49
N ASN A 148 -5.53 -17.34 5.09
CA ASN A 148 -5.85 -17.61 6.49
C ASN A 148 -5.03 -16.89 7.58
N TYR A 149 -5.45 -15.66 7.91
CA TYR A 149 -5.58 -15.31 9.33
C TYR A 149 -7.05 -15.51 9.72
N PRO A 150 -7.39 -16.23 10.81
CA PRO A 150 -8.76 -16.32 11.27
C PRO A 150 -9.23 -14.92 11.71
N GLN A 151 -9.93 -14.24 10.81
CA GLN A 151 -10.65 -13.00 11.11
C GLN A 151 -11.74 -13.32 12.12
N ARG A 152 -11.44 -13.14 13.41
CA ARG A 152 -12.45 -13.17 14.47
C ARG A 152 -13.36 -11.97 14.23
N LEU A 153 -14.49 -12.23 13.59
CA LEU A 153 -15.57 -11.31 13.27
C LEU A 153 -15.88 -10.38 14.47
N SER A 154 -15.29 -9.20 14.45
CA SER A 154 -15.80 -8.03 15.16
C SER A 154 -16.14 -7.03 14.07
N GLY A 155 -17.43 -6.72 13.93
CA GLY A 155 -18.00 -5.96 12.81
C GLY A 155 -17.39 -4.56 12.68
N LYS A 156 -16.29 -4.45 11.94
CA LYS A 156 -15.65 -3.17 11.62
C LYS A 156 -16.02 -2.75 10.19
N LYS A 157 -16.40 -1.48 10.07
CA LYS A 157 -16.79 -0.83 8.83
C LYS A 157 -15.58 -0.77 7.89
N GLN A 158 -15.67 -1.47 6.77
CA GLN A 158 -14.70 -1.35 5.67
C GLN A 158 -14.85 0.04 5.05
N THR A 159 -13.77 0.83 5.10
CA THR A 159 -13.77 2.19 4.54
C THR A 159 -12.93 2.15 3.27
N ARG A 160 -13.59 2.09 2.10
CA ARG A 160 -12.90 2.28 0.83
C ARG A 160 -12.60 3.77 0.67
N TYR A 161 -11.33 4.10 0.50
CA TYR A 161 -10.92 5.43 0.05
C TYR A 161 -10.75 5.37 -1.46
N SER A 162 -11.59 6.08 -2.20
CA SER A 162 -11.35 6.38 -3.61
C SER A 162 -10.20 7.38 -3.74
N ALA A 163 -9.43 7.32 -4.82
CA ALA A 163 -8.28 8.18 -5.08
C ALA A 163 -8.63 9.68 -5.27
N ASP A 164 -9.91 10.02 -5.29
CA ASP A 164 -10.42 11.39 -5.13
C ASP A 164 -10.78 11.56 -3.65
N GLY A 165 -10.15 12.49 -2.93
CA GLY A 165 -10.22 12.69 -1.47
C GLY A 165 -11.59 13.05 -0.87
N THR A 166 -12.68 12.47 -1.37
CA THR A 166 -14.04 12.59 -0.86
C THR A 166 -14.46 11.25 -0.25
N SER A 167 -14.69 11.25 1.06
CA SER A 167 -15.20 10.09 1.81
C SER A 167 -16.64 9.76 1.37
N ARG A 168 -16.78 8.89 0.37
CA ARG A 168 -18.08 8.35 -0.05
C ARG A 168 -18.18 6.89 0.37
N THR A 169 -19.13 6.61 1.27
CA THR A 169 -19.48 5.25 1.70
C THR A 169 -20.34 4.63 0.60
N ASP A 170 -19.72 4.23 -0.51
CA ASP A 170 -20.41 3.48 -1.57
C ASP A 170 -20.20 1.98 -1.38
N ARG A 171 -21.31 1.30 -1.09
CA ARG A 171 -21.42 -0.16 -1.19
C ARG A 171 -21.30 -0.53 -2.66
N GLN A 172 -20.12 -0.95 -3.07
CA GLN A 172 -19.99 -1.68 -4.32
C GLN A 172 -19.33 -3.02 -4.03
N SER A 173 -20.18 -4.02 -3.81
CA SER A 173 -19.76 -5.43 -3.83
C SER A 173 -18.99 -5.64 -5.14
N CYS A 174 -17.73 -6.04 -5.04
CA CYS A 174 -17.05 -6.61 -6.20
C CYS A 174 -17.72 -7.97 -6.37
N ASN A 175 -18.64 -8.09 -7.32
CA ASN A 175 -19.26 -9.37 -7.61
C ASN A 175 -18.17 -10.28 -8.21
N GLU A 176 -17.77 -11.27 -7.42
CA GLU A 176 -17.15 -12.52 -7.90
C GLU A 176 -18.28 -13.41 -8.44
N GLU A 177 -18.65 -13.22 -9.71
CA GLU A 177 -19.49 -14.13 -10.52
C GLU A 177 -19.09 -13.82 -11.99
N ASP A 178 -18.58 -14.69 -12.86
CA ASP A 178 -18.50 -16.14 -12.92
C ASP A 178 -17.36 -16.55 -13.88
N GLU A 179 -16.61 -17.59 -13.53
CA GLU A 179 -15.92 -18.44 -14.49
C GLU A 179 -16.96 -19.28 -15.27
N HIS A 180 -17.20 -18.96 -16.54
CA HIS A 180 -17.45 -19.98 -17.57
C HIS A 180 -17.23 -19.40 -18.98
N SER A 181 -16.10 -19.75 -19.58
CA SER A 181 -16.00 -19.84 -21.05
C SER A 181 -16.92 -20.98 -21.55
N PRO A 182 -17.45 -20.98 -22.79
CA PRO A 182 -16.63 -20.79 -24.00
C PRO A 182 -17.29 -20.06 -25.19
N ALA A 183 -16.44 -19.72 -26.17
CA ALA A 183 -16.71 -19.72 -27.61
C ALA A 183 -17.66 -18.66 -28.23
N PHE A 184 -17.09 -17.99 -29.26
CA PHE A 184 -17.74 -17.62 -30.53
C PHE A 184 -19.11 -16.90 -30.47
N LEU A 185 -19.17 -15.61 -30.85
CA LEU A 185 -19.67 -15.24 -32.18
C LEU A 185 -19.64 -13.71 -32.41
N CYS A 186 -19.16 -13.38 -33.59
CA CYS A 186 -19.44 -12.18 -34.36
C CYS A 186 -20.91 -11.74 -34.28
N SER A 187 -21.18 -10.47 -33.96
CA SER A 187 -21.80 -9.50 -34.88
C SER A 187 -22.39 -8.31 -34.10
N ARG A 188 -22.24 -7.11 -34.70
CA ARG A 188 -23.16 -5.96 -34.68
C ARG A 188 -23.71 -5.54 -33.30
N TYR A 189 -23.46 -4.32 -32.84
CA TYR A 189 -24.23 -3.19 -33.32
C TYR A 189 -23.45 -1.88 -33.24
N ARG A 190 -23.25 -1.29 -34.41
CA ARG A 190 -23.08 0.13 -34.65
C ARG A 190 -24.24 0.90 -33.99
N CYS A 191 -23.96 1.90 -33.16
CA CYS A 191 -24.85 3.03 -32.98
C CYS A 191 -24.07 4.33 -33.21
N SER A 192 -24.50 5.02 -34.26
CA SER A 192 -24.12 6.35 -34.71
C SER A 192 -25.13 7.34 -34.12
N ALA A 193 -24.66 8.53 -33.74
CA ALA A 193 -25.27 9.86 -33.94
C ALA A 193 -24.71 10.81 -32.86
N SER A 194 -23.93 11.85 -33.15
CA SER A 194 -24.22 13.09 -33.90
C SER A 194 -25.43 13.88 -33.37
N GLY A 195 -25.14 15.01 -32.71
CA GLY A 195 -25.95 16.23 -32.74
C GLY A 195 -26.97 16.44 -31.63
N HIS A 196 -26.67 17.34 -30.69
CA HIS A 196 -27.31 18.67 -30.66
C HIS A 196 -26.48 19.67 -29.86
#